data_AF-A0A2V8VL63-F1
#
_entry.id   AF-A0A2V8VL63-F1
#
_cell.length_a   1.000
_cell.length_b   1.000
_cell.length_c   1.000
_cell.angle_alpha   90.00
_cell.angle_beta   90.00
_cell.angle_gamma   90.00
#
_symmetry.space_group_name_H-M   'P 1'
#
loop_
_entity.id
_entity.type
_entity.pdbx_description
1 polymer ?
#
loop_
_entity_poly.entity_id
_entity_poly.type
_entity_poly.pdbx_seq_one_letter_code
_entity_poly.pdbx_strand_id
1 'polypeptide(L)'
;MASLRARTTARLSFQNDTMSADKTDYDLLYNPRLVVKGYQEVFDRWEKHSERARAGLDCYLDVPYGSSEAEKMDIFRAQGKSRGLLMYIHGGYWRSLDKKRFSFVAPALAEAGITVAVPGYALCPAVQVADIVMQMVQACAWLYRNG
;
A
#
# COMPACT_ATOMS: atom_id res chain seq x y z
N MET A 1 12.71 78.42 5.66
CA MET A 1 11.30 77.99 5.59
C MET A 1 10.97 77.67 4.13
N ALA A 2 10.45 76.47 3.87
CA ALA A 2 9.82 75.97 2.63
C ALA A 2 10.71 75.88 1.38
N SER A 3 10.59 74.91 0.47
CA SER A 3 10.00 73.57 0.42
C SER A 3 10.41 73.06 -0.97
N LEU A 4 11.20 71.99 -1.06
CA LEU A 4 11.66 71.41 -2.33
C LEU A 4 10.55 70.50 -2.87
N ARG A 5 9.89 70.90 -3.97
CA ARG A 5 8.86 70.09 -4.63
C ARG A 5 9.50 68.87 -5.32
N ALA A 6 9.28 67.69 -4.76
CA ALA A 6 9.61 66.42 -5.39
C ALA A 6 8.58 66.07 -6.48
N ARG A 7 9.08 65.56 -7.61
CA ARG A 7 8.36 65.21 -8.84
C ARG A 7 7.40 64.04 -8.59
N THR A 8 6.18 64.17 -9.09
CA THR A 8 5.17 63.11 -9.17
C THR A 8 5.55 62.10 -10.24
N THR A 9 5.86 60.86 -9.85
CA THR A 9 5.98 59.72 -10.76
C THR A 9 4.71 58.89 -10.64
N ALA A 10 4.01 58.71 -11.76
CA ALA A 10 2.80 57.92 -11.84
C ALA A 10 3.05 56.47 -11.38
N ARG A 11 2.25 55.99 -10.43
CA ARG A 11 2.25 54.59 -10.01
C ARG A 11 1.40 53.82 -11.01
N LEU A 12 2.03 53.14 -11.97
CA LEU A 12 1.38 52.11 -12.76
C LEU A 12 0.90 51.02 -11.79
N SER A 13 -0.41 50.89 -11.64
CA SER A 13 -1.03 49.76 -10.97
C SER A 13 -0.77 48.51 -11.81
N PHE A 14 0.11 47.64 -11.33
CA PHE A 14 0.13 46.25 -11.77
C PHE A 14 -1.15 45.58 -11.24
N GLN A 15 -2.19 45.55 -12.07
CA GLN A 15 -3.19 44.51 -11.97
C GLN A 15 -2.48 43.18 -12.25
N ASN A 16 -2.23 42.42 -11.18
CA ASN A 16 -1.85 41.02 -11.32
C ASN A 16 -3.12 40.19 -11.55
N ASP A 17 -3.78 40.44 -12.68
CA ASP A 17 -4.83 39.59 -13.22
C ASP A 17 -4.19 38.44 -14.02
N THR A 18 -3.45 37.55 -13.36
CA THR A 18 -3.05 36.27 -13.97
C THR A 18 -2.76 35.20 -12.91
N MET A 19 -3.37 34.02 -13.14
CA MET A 19 -3.21 32.72 -12.46
C MET A 19 -4.15 32.43 -11.27
N SER A 20 -5.46 32.44 -11.54
CA SER A 20 -6.33 31.41 -10.96
C SER A 20 -6.13 30.10 -11.74
N ALA A 21 -4.97 29.47 -11.56
CA ALA A 21 -4.84 28.06 -11.91
C ALA A 21 -5.70 27.29 -10.91
N ASP A 22 -6.70 26.57 -11.42
CA ASP A 22 -7.47 25.58 -10.68
C ASP A 22 -6.47 24.68 -9.93
N LYS A 23 -6.32 24.88 -8.61
CA LYS A 23 -5.36 24.11 -7.82
C LYS A 23 -5.95 22.74 -7.64
N THR A 24 -5.59 21.81 -8.52
CA THR A 24 -5.89 20.40 -8.36
C THR A 24 -5.49 19.96 -6.96
N ASP A 25 -6.48 19.56 -6.16
CA ASP A 25 -6.24 19.01 -4.84
C ASP A 25 -5.81 17.54 -5.00
N TYR A 26 -4.49 17.33 -5.04
CA TYR A 26 -3.91 16.00 -5.15
C TYR A 26 -4.24 15.13 -3.94
N ASP A 27 -4.47 15.69 -2.75
CA ASP A 27 -4.82 14.88 -1.58
C ASP A 27 -6.20 14.22 -1.76
N LEU A 28 -7.13 14.89 -2.45
CA LEU A 28 -8.41 14.28 -2.85
C LEU A 28 -8.22 13.18 -3.90
N LEU A 29 -7.39 13.43 -4.92
CA LEU A 29 -7.19 12.49 -6.02
C LEU A 29 -6.47 11.20 -5.60
N TYR A 30 -5.61 11.26 -4.59
CA TYR A 30 -4.84 10.12 -4.08
C TYR A 30 -5.45 9.47 -2.83
N ASN A 31 -6.66 9.86 -2.43
CA ASN A 31 -7.35 9.26 -1.30
C ASN A 31 -8.64 8.53 -1.71
N PRO A 32 -8.55 7.24 -2.09
CA PRO A 32 -9.71 6.43 -2.46
C PRO A 32 -10.80 6.38 -1.38
N ARG A 33 -10.46 6.60 -0.10
CA ARG A 33 -11.45 6.59 0.99
C ARG A 33 -12.44 7.75 0.92
N LEU A 34 -12.06 8.85 0.26
CA LEU A 34 -12.96 10.00 0.07
C LEU A 34 -13.96 9.79 -1.07
N VAL A 35 -13.65 8.86 -1.99
CA VAL A 35 -14.45 8.62 -3.20
C VAL A 35 -15.25 7.32 -3.11
N VAL A 36 -14.70 6.29 -2.47
CA VAL A 36 -15.34 4.98 -2.31
C VAL A 36 -16.29 5.03 -1.11
N LYS A 37 -17.60 5.07 -1.40
CA LYS A 37 -18.66 4.94 -0.39
C LYS A 37 -18.57 3.58 0.29
N GLY A 38 -18.72 3.55 1.61
CA GLY A 38 -18.71 2.32 2.40
C GLY A 38 -17.36 1.58 2.38
N TYR A 39 -16.25 2.31 2.35
CA TYR A 39 -14.93 1.69 2.36
C TYR A 39 -14.69 0.90 3.65
N GLN A 40 -15.28 1.30 4.79
CA GLN A 40 -15.05 0.61 6.06
C GLN A 40 -15.61 -0.81 6.00
N GLU A 41 -16.81 -1.00 5.46
CA GLU A 41 -17.43 -2.31 5.28
C GLU A 41 -16.61 -3.22 4.36
N VAL A 42 -15.91 -2.64 3.38
CA VAL A 42 -14.97 -3.38 2.53
C VAL A 42 -13.79 -3.91 3.36
N PHE A 43 -13.21 -3.08 4.22
CA PHE A 43 -12.10 -3.48 5.10
C PHE A 43 -12.53 -4.55 6.11
N ASP A 44 -13.70 -4.37 6.72
CA ASP A 44 -14.25 -5.33 7.70
C ASP A 44 -14.51 -6.68 7.04
N ARG A 45 -15.02 -6.68 5.80
CA ARG A 45 -15.20 -7.91 5.01
C ARG A 45 -13.87 -8.60 4.71
N TRP A 46 -12.83 -7.85 4.32
CA TRP A 46 -11.50 -8.41 4.06
C TRP A 46 -10.90 -9.05 5.30
N GLU A 47 -11.02 -8.39 6.46
CA GLU A 47 -10.52 -8.89 7.74
C GLU A 47 -11.23 -10.20 8.12
N LYS A 48 -12.57 -10.20 8.15
CA LYS A 48 -13.38 -11.38 8.44
C LYS A 48 -13.10 -12.56 7.50
N HIS A 49 -12.95 -12.29 6.20
CA HIS A 49 -12.66 -13.35 5.23
C HIS A 49 -11.23 -13.86 5.35
N SER A 50 -10.28 -13.00 5.72
CA SER A 50 -8.89 -13.39 5.93
C SER A 50 -8.73 -14.26 7.17
N GLU A 51 -9.44 -13.94 8.25
CA GLU A 51 -9.51 -14.80 9.44
C GLU A 51 -10.04 -16.19 9.10
N ARG A 52 -11.13 -16.26 8.34
CA ARG A 52 -11.68 -17.54 7.85
C ARG A 52 -10.69 -18.31 6.99
N ALA A 53 -9.97 -17.63 6.10
CA ALA A 53 -8.96 -18.28 5.27
C ALA A 53 -7.83 -18.88 6.12
N ARG A 54 -7.31 -18.14 7.10
CA ARG A 54 -6.27 -18.64 8.02
C ARG A 54 -6.76 -19.78 8.92
N ALA A 55 -8.03 -19.76 9.33
CA ALA A 55 -8.60 -20.81 10.16
C ALA A 55 -8.96 -22.09 9.37
N GLY A 56 -9.26 -21.97 8.07
CA GLY A 56 -9.82 -23.05 7.26
C GLY A 56 -8.88 -23.70 6.25
N LEU A 57 -7.75 -23.08 5.91
CA LEU A 57 -6.79 -23.60 4.93
C LEU A 57 -5.56 -24.22 5.60
N ASP A 58 -4.96 -25.21 4.94
CA ASP A 58 -3.61 -25.68 5.26
C ASP A 58 -2.61 -24.54 4.95
N CYS A 59 -2.02 -23.97 6.00
CA CYS A 59 -1.16 -22.81 5.87
C CYS A 59 -0.02 -22.79 6.88
N TYR A 60 1.06 -22.12 6.49
CA TYR A 60 2.14 -21.70 7.37
C TYR A 60 2.00 -20.20 7.59
N LEU A 61 1.78 -19.80 8.85
CA LEU A 61 1.65 -18.39 9.21
C LEU A 61 2.97 -17.84 9.71
N ASP A 62 3.20 -16.55 9.47
CA ASP A 62 4.34 -15.79 9.98
C ASP A 62 5.72 -16.42 9.63
N VAL A 63 5.82 -17.03 8.44
CA VAL A 63 7.07 -17.62 7.93
C VAL A 63 8.09 -16.50 7.68
N PRO A 64 9.24 -16.48 8.36
CA PRO A 64 10.23 -15.43 8.18
C PRO A 64 10.94 -15.58 6.84
N TYR A 65 11.06 -14.48 6.11
CA TYR A 65 11.91 -14.39 4.91
C TYR A 65 13.09 -13.43 5.09
N GLY A 66 13.02 -12.58 6.12
CA GLY A 66 14.06 -11.65 6.52
C GLY A 66 14.25 -11.65 8.04
N SER A 67 14.92 -10.62 8.53
CA SER A 67 15.37 -10.53 9.94
C SER A 67 14.43 -9.72 10.85
N SER A 68 13.58 -8.88 10.28
CA SER A 68 12.68 -8.02 11.05
C SER A 68 11.31 -8.67 11.27
N GLU A 69 10.59 -8.18 12.28
CA GLU A 69 9.23 -8.65 12.57
C GLU A 69 8.24 -8.47 11.41
N ALA A 70 8.48 -7.46 10.57
CA ALA A 70 7.66 -7.19 9.40
C ALA A 70 8.00 -8.11 8.20
N GLU A 71 9.19 -8.72 8.19
CA GLU A 71 9.67 -9.59 7.10
C GLU A 71 9.21 -11.05 7.27
N LYS A 72 7.89 -11.19 7.43
CA LYS A 72 7.20 -12.47 7.58
C LYS A 72 6.10 -12.59 6.52
N MET A 73 5.79 -13.80 6.10
CA MET A 73 4.71 -14.07 5.14
C MET A 73 3.79 -15.20 5.61
N ASP A 74 2.53 -15.15 5.17
CA ASP A 74 1.62 -16.29 5.30
C ASP A 74 1.62 -17.08 3.99
N ILE A 75 1.77 -18.40 4.05
CA ILE A 75 1.79 -19.28 2.88
C ILE A 75 0.62 -20.26 2.99
N PHE A 76 -0.32 -20.16 2.06
CA PHE A 76 -1.50 -21.01 1.94
C PHE A 76 -1.25 -22.05 0.85
N ARG A 77 -1.31 -23.33 1.22
CA ARG A 77 -0.96 -24.42 0.31
C ARG A 77 -2.09 -24.69 -0.68
N ALA A 78 -1.70 -25.01 -1.91
CA ALA A 78 -2.61 -25.57 -2.90
C ALA A 78 -3.29 -26.83 -2.36
N GLN A 79 -4.54 -27.06 -2.75
CA GLN A 79 -5.17 -28.36 -2.56
C GLN A 79 -4.49 -29.38 -3.49
N GLY A 80 -3.91 -30.42 -2.90
CA GLY A 80 -3.13 -31.43 -3.63
C GLY A 80 -1.75 -30.93 -4.07
N LYS A 81 -1.28 -31.40 -5.23
CA LYS A 81 0.04 -30.99 -5.76
C LYS A 81 -0.06 -29.56 -6.32
N SER A 82 0.76 -28.67 -5.78
CA SER A 82 0.85 -27.29 -6.28
C SER A 82 1.26 -27.25 -7.74
N ARG A 83 0.56 -26.43 -8.53
CA ARG A 83 0.78 -26.21 -9.97
C ARG A 83 1.40 -24.85 -10.27
N GLY A 84 1.56 -24.01 -9.25
CA GLY A 84 2.10 -22.67 -9.35
C GLY A 84 2.06 -21.94 -8.01
N LEU A 85 2.77 -20.82 -7.96
CA LEU A 85 2.85 -19.94 -6.80
C LEU A 85 2.40 -18.54 -7.19
N LEU A 86 1.52 -17.95 -6.39
CA LEU A 86 1.16 -16.53 -6.46
C LEU A 86 1.64 -15.81 -5.20
N MET A 87 2.40 -14.74 -5.37
CA MET A 87 2.80 -13.84 -4.28
C MET A 87 1.94 -12.57 -4.32
N TYR A 88 1.12 -12.35 -3.29
CA TYR A 88 0.23 -11.20 -3.18
C TYR A 88 0.83 -10.12 -2.29
N ILE A 89 1.25 -9.00 -2.87
CA ILE A 89 1.79 -7.84 -2.14
C ILE A 89 0.64 -6.89 -1.82
N HIS A 90 0.42 -6.61 -0.53
CA HIS A 90 -0.71 -5.76 -0.12
C HIS A 90 -0.48 -4.28 -0.45
N GLY A 91 -1.57 -3.50 -0.37
CA GLY A 91 -1.54 -2.04 -0.55
C GLY A 91 -1.36 -1.30 0.79
N GLY A 92 -1.92 -0.10 0.89
CA GLY A 92 -1.85 0.73 2.09
C GLY A 92 -0.86 1.90 2.00
N TYR A 93 -0.50 2.27 0.78
CA TYR A 93 0.33 3.44 0.46
C TYR A 93 1.68 3.44 1.21
N TRP A 94 2.27 2.25 1.33
CA TRP A 94 3.54 1.96 2.03
C TRP A 94 3.62 2.41 3.50
N ARG A 95 2.50 2.87 4.08
CA ARG A 95 2.45 3.49 5.41
C ARG A 95 1.42 2.86 6.34
N SER A 96 0.67 1.87 5.85
CA SER A 96 -0.43 1.27 6.62
C SER A 96 -0.75 -0.14 6.13
N LEU A 97 -1.60 -0.81 6.92
CA LEU A 97 -2.10 -2.18 6.72
C LEU A 97 -1.07 -3.26 7.03
N ASP A 98 -1.52 -4.50 6.96
CA ASP A 98 -0.77 -5.68 7.33
C ASP A 98 -1.27 -6.88 6.51
N LYS A 99 -0.37 -7.84 6.21
CA LYS A 99 -0.65 -9.06 5.43
C LYS A 99 -1.88 -9.82 5.92
N LYS A 100 -2.16 -9.80 7.23
CA LYS A 100 -3.29 -10.52 7.86
C LYS A 100 -4.64 -10.02 7.37
N ARG A 101 -4.76 -8.81 6.82
CA ARG A 101 -6.01 -8.32 6.23
C ARG A 101 -6.28 -8.87 4.82
N PHE A 102 -5.33 -9.60 4.23
CA PHE A 102 -5.38 -9.99 2.82
C PHE A 102 -5.34 -11.50 2.57
N SER A 103 -5.35 -12.34 3.62
CA SER A 103 -5.43 -13.80 3.47
C SER A 103 -6.68 -14.26 2.69
N PHE A 104 -7.72 -13.42 2.59
CA PHE A 104 -8.94 -13.71 1.82
C PHE A 104 -8.71 -13.98 0.33
N VAL A 105 -7.54 -13.62 -0.22
CA VAL A 105 -7.19 -13.90 -1.63
C VAL A 105 -6.84 -15.37 -1.88
N ALA A 106 -6.48 -16.12 -0.83
CA ALA A 106 -5.95 -17.46 -0.95
C ALA A 106 -6.99 -18.56 -1.31
N PRO A 107 -8.22 -18.60 -0.75
CA PRO A 107 -9.11 -19.77 -0.85
C PRO A 107 -9.36 -20.25 -2.28
N ALA A 108 -9.78 -19.36 -3.18
CA ALA A 108 -10.11 -19.74 -4.55
C ALA A 108 -8.88 -20.21 -5.35
N LEU A 109 -7.71 -19.62 -5.07
CA LEU A 109 -6.45 -19.98 -5.72
C LEU A 109 -5.93 -21.33 -5.19
N ALA A 110 -6.02 -21.55 -3.89
CA ALA A 110 -5.65 -22.80 -3.25
C ALA A 110 -6.51 -23.96 -3.77
N GLU A 111 -7.83 -23.76 -3.89
CA GLU A 111 -8.77 -24.72 -4.51
C GLU A 111 -8.42 -24.99 -5.98
N ALA A 112 -7.97 -23.98 -6.72
CA ALA A 112 -7.50 -24.12 -8.10
C ALA A 112 -6.09 -24.77 -8.22
N GLY A 113 -5.48 -25.20 -7.11
CA GLY A 113 -4.18 -25.87 -7.10
C GLY A 113 -2.97 -24.92 -7.13
N ILE A 114 -3.15 -23.65 -6.74
CA ILE A 114 -2.11 -22.63 -6.67
C ILE A 114 -1.76 -22.35 -5.21
N THR A 115 -0.47 -22.47 -4.86
CA THR A 115 0.03 -22.02 -3.55
C THR A 115 0.02 -20.49 -3.53
N VAL A 116 -0.38 -19.87 -2.42
CA VAL A 116 -0.45 -18.42 -2.29
C VAL A 116 0.42 -17.95 -1.14
N ALA A 117 1.35 -17.04 -1.40
CA ALA A 117 2.15 -16.36 -0.39
C ALA A 117 1.69 -14.91 -0.22
N VAL A 118 1.52 -14.47 1.02
CA VAL A 118 1.11 -13.11 1.40
C VAL A 118 2.17 -12.51 2.33
N PRO A 119 3.22 -11.88 1.78
CA PRO A 119 4.25 -11.20 2.57
C PRO A 119 3.72 -9.94 3.26
N GLY A 120 4.22 -9.70 4.48
CA GLY A 120 4.24 -8.39 5.12
C GLY A 120 5.53 -7.66 4.76
N TYR A 121 5.61 -6.38 5.12
CA TYR A 121 6.81 -5.55 4.97
C TYR A 121 6.78 -4.38 5.94
N ALA A 122 7.95 -3.77 6.19
CA ALA A 122 8.05 -2.61 7.05
C ALA A 122 7.37 -1.38 6.41
N LEU A 123 6.96 -0.42 7.22
CA LEU A 123 6.16 0.73 6.75
C LEU A 123 6.91 2.05 6.92
N CYS A 124 6.65 2.98 6.01
CA CYS A 124 7.03 4.37 6.19
C CYS A 124 6.27 4.98 7.40
N PRO A 125 6.91 5.90 8.16
CA PRO A 125 8.22 6.49 7.91
C PRO A 125 9.41 5.73 8.55
N ALA A 126 9.19 4.57 9.16
CA ALA A 126 10.26 3.82 9.82
C ALA A 126 11.32 3.30 8.83
N VAL A 127 10.92 3.04 7.59
CA VAL A 127 11.80 2.69 6.46
C VAL A 127 11.48 3.56 5.24
N GLN A 128 12.36 3.56 4.24
CA GLN A 128 12.11 4.17 2.93
C GLN A 128 11.37 3.20 2.00
N VAL A 129 10.69 3.72 0.98
CA VAL A 129 10.04 2.87 -0.04
C VAL A 129 11.06 1.95 -0.74
N ALA A 130 12.29 2.41 -0.94
CA ALA A 130 13.36 1.60 -1.50
C ALA A 130 13.69 0.36 -0.64
N ASP A 131 13.63 0.49 0.68
CA ASP A 131 13.82 -0.64 1.60
C ASP A 131 12.69 -1.65 1.43
N ILE A 132 11.43 -1.17 1.37
CA ILE A 132 10.24 -2.02 1.14
C ILE A 132 10.35 -2.80 -0.17
N VAL A 133 10.82 -2.15 -1.24
CA VAL A 133 11.08 -2.83 -2.52
C VAL A 133 12.08 -3.97 -2.34
N MET A 134 13.18 -3.71 -1.64
CA MET A 134 14.18 -4.76 -1.38
C MET A 134 13.66 -5.87 -0.48
N GLN A 135 12.79 -5.58 0.48
CA GLN A 135 12.09 -6.60 1.27
C GLN A 135 11.22 -7.51 0.39
N MET A 136 10.52 -6.97 -0.59
CA MET A 136 9.72 -7.77 -1.54
C MET A 136 10.59 -8.58 -2.50
N VAL A 137 11.73 -8.05 -2.93
CA VAL A 137 12.73 -8.82 -3.68
C VAL A 137 13.24 -10.00 -2.85
N GLN A 138 13.54 -9.78 -1.57
CA GLN A 138 13.98 -10.84 -0.66
C GLN A 138 12.91 -11.91 -0.43
N ALA A 139 11.64 -11.51 -0.21
CA ALA A 139 10.53 -12.42 -0.08
C ALA A 139 10.34 -13.30 -1.33
N CYS A 140 10.41 -12.70 -2.53
CA CYS A 140 10.37 -13.43 -3.80
C CYS A 140 11.54 -14.41 -3.93
N ALA A 141 12.76 -13.97 -3.61
CA ALA A 141 13.94 -14.81 -3.66
C ALA A 141 13.88 -15.96 -2.64
N TRP A 142 13.29 -15.73 -1.45
CA TRP A 142 13.05 -16.77 -0.46
C TRP A 142 12.07 -17.81 -1.00
N LEU A 143 10.95 -17.38 -1.59
CA LEU A 143 9.96 -18.27 -2.19
C LEU A 143 10.55 -19.09 -3.33
N TYR A 144 11.38 -18.50 -4.18
CA TYR A 144 12.07 -19.23 -5.24
C TYR A 144 12.99 -20.34 -4.72
N ARG A 145 13.62 -20.15 -3.56
CA ARG A 145 14.54 -21.15 -2.96
C ARG A 145 13.84 -22.23 -2.14
N ASN A 146 12.61 -21.99 -1.68
CA ASN A 146 11.91 -22.85 -0.73
C ASN A 146 10.55 -23.37 -1.25
N GLY A 147 10.15 -22.98 -2.47
CA GLY A 147 8.89 -23.35 -3.11
C GLY A 147 8.99 -24.55 -4.04
#